data_AF-A0A6B2GAF7-F1
#
_entry.id   AF-A0A6B2GAF7-F1
#
_cell.length_a   1.000
_cell.length_b   1.000
_cell.length_c   1.000
_cell.angle_alpha   90.00
_cell.angle_beta   90.00
_cell.angle_gamma   90.00
#
_symmetry.space_group_name_H-M   'P 1'
#
loop_
_entity.id
_entity.type
_entity.pdbx_description
1 polymer ?
#
loop_
_entity_poly.entity_id
_entity_poly.type
_entity_poly.pdbx_seq_one_letter_code
_entity_poly.pdbx_strand_id
1 'polypeptide(L)'
;INIRRASKYCLNNCNSAKFRNLYIMVLPCCVILISGKRKSGKDFIANKIEKDIGERTVILHISEPLKYEFAKLKNIELQDLLTCGEYKEQYREEMISYGENIRKNQDPHYFCKKTVK
;
A
#
# COMPACT_ATOMS: atom_id res chain seq x y z
N ILE A 1 7.96 3.01 -14.90
CA ILE A 1 7.92 2.46 -13.52
C ILE A 1 8.99 3.21 -12.75
N ASN A 2 8.62 3.98 -11.73
CA ASN A 2 9.61 4.74 -10.94
C ASN A 2 10.00 3.92 -9.71
N ILE A 3 11.11 3.18 -9.82
CA ILE A 3 11.68 2.43 -8.69
C ILE A 3 12.56 3.38 -7.89
N ARG A 4 12.06 3.92 -6.77
CA ARG A 4 12.88 4.71 -5.84
C ARG A 4 13.45 3.79 -4.78
N ARG A 5 14.78 3.67 -4.71
CA ARG A 5 15.49 2.93 -3.67
C ARG A 5 15.51 3.78 -2.39
N ALA A 6 14.69 3.44 -1.40
CA ALA A 6 14.75 4.04 -0.07
C ALA A 6 15.98 3.50 0.69
N SER A 7 17.19 3.89 0.29
CA SER A 7 18.41 3.19 0.73
C SER A 7 19.50 4.05 1.37
N LYS A 8 19.39 5.39 1.40
CA LYS A 8 20.50 6.22 1.95
C LYS A 8 20.21 6.94 3.28
N TYR A 9 18.96 7.17 3.64
CA TYR A 9 18.63 7.90 4.87
C TYR A 9 18.57 7.02 6.13
N CYS A 10 18.14 5.75 6.03
CA CYS A 10 17.94 4.91 7.21
C CYS A 10 19.21 4.22 7.74
N LEU A 11 20.23 4.01 6.90
CA LEU A 11 21.43 3.27 7.31
C LEU A 11 22.41 4.10 8.15
N ASN A 12 22.45 5.42 7.98
CA ASN A 12 23.48 6.26 8.61
C ASN A 12 23.18 6.67 10.07
N ASN A 13 21.98 6.39 10.59
CA ASN A 13 21.57 6.79 11.96
C ASN A 13 21.34 5.61 12.91
N CYS A 14 21.60 4.37 12.51
CA CYS A 14 21.35 3.21 13.38
C CYS A 14 22.58 2.88 14.25
N ASN A 15 22.90 3.77 15.18
CA ASN A 15 23.82 3.50 16.29
C ASN A 15 23.00 3.28 17.58
N SER A 16 22.60 2.03 17.85
CA SER A 16 22.22 1.65 19.22
C SER A 16 22.26 0.14 19.43
N ALA A 17 23.40 -0.30 19.95
CA ALA A 17 23.64 -1.61 20.55
C ALA A 17 22.90 -1.82 21.90
N LYS A 18 21.65 -1.36 22.03
CA LYS A 18 20.87 -1.42 23.29
C LYS A 18 19.41 -1.86 23.13
N PHE A 19 19.12 -2.74 22.17
CA PHE A 19 17.84 -3.45 22.10
C PHE A 19 18.06 -4.96 22.25
N ARG A 20 18.54 -5.36 23.45
CA ARG A 20 18.55 -6.76 23.89
C ARG A 20 17.26 -7.03 24.67
N ASN A 21 16.17 -7.32 23.97
CA ASN A 21 15.13 -8.30 24.36
C ASN A 21 13.91 -8.21 23.41
N LEU A 22 13.72 -9.29 22.66
CA LEU A 22 12.45 -9.83 22.15
C LEU A 22 11.47 -8.90 21.40
N TYR A 23 11.94 -8.20 20.35
CA TYR A 23 11.19 -7.99 19.11
C TYR A 23 12.24 -7.70 18.05
N ILE A 24 12.57 -8.69 17.21
CA ILE A 24 13.26 -8.39 15.95
C ILE A 24 12.21 -7.63 15.14
N MET A 25 12.19 -6.29 15.23
CA MET A 25 11.54 -5.47 14.23
C MET A 25 12.30 -5.73 12.93
N VAL A 26 11.83 -6.72 12.17
CA VAL A 26 12.33 -7.03 10.84
C VAL A 26 11.97 -5.84 9.96
N LEU A 27 12.83 -4.82 9.97
CA LEU A 27 12.69 -3.71 9.04
C LEU A 27 12.91 -4.25 7.63
N PRO A 28 12.03 -3.91 6.66
CA PRO A 28 12.21 -4.37 5.30
C PRO A 28 13.54 -3.85 4.76
N CYS A 29 14.38 -4.75 4.23
CA CYS A 29 15.67 -4.36 3.64
C CYS A 29 15.50 -3.54 2.35
N CYS A 30 14.32 -3.60 1.72
CA CYS A 30 13.97 -2.85 0.53
C CYS A 30 12.45 -2.63 0.47
N VAL A 31 12.05 -1.43 0.06
CA VAL A 31 10.64 -1.10 -0.25
C VAL A 31 10.56 -0.71 -1.71
N ILE A 32 9.71 -1.40 -2.47
CA ILE A 32 9.49 -1.14 -3.90
C ILE A 32 8.14 -0.45 -4.06
N LEU A 33 8.17 0.84 -4.42
CA LEU A 33 6.96 1.59 -4.76
C LEU A 33 6.60 1.38 -6.23
N ILE A 34 5.45 0.75 -6.51
CA ILE A 34 4.93 0.56 -7.87
C ILE A 34 3.77 1.53 -8.10
N SER A 35 3.93 2.45 -9.06
CA SER A 35 2.93 3.47 -9.42
C SER A 35 2.73 3.59 -10.93
N GLY A 36 1.58 4.13 -11.36
CA GLY A 36 1.21 4.23 -12.78
C GLY A 36 -0.30 4.17 -13.04
N LYS A 37 -0.72 4.49 -14.29
CA LYS A 37 -2.12 4.57 -14.71
C LYS A 37 -2.85 3.21 -14.67
N ARG A 38 -4.18 3.22 -14.80
CA ARG A 38 -4.99 1.99 -14.89
C ARG A 38 -4.60 1.17 -16.14
N LYS A 39 -4.68 -0.17 -16.06
CA LYS A 39 -4.32 -1.12 -17.12
C LYS A 39 -2.87 -1.02 -17.64
N SER A 40 -1.95 -0.43 -16.86
CA SER A 40 -0.51 -0.34 -17.21
C SER A 40 0.33 -1.55 -16.78
N GLY A 41 -0.29 -2.62 -16.26
CA GLY A 41 0.42 -3.85 -15.89
C GLY A 41 1.13 -3.83 -14.53
N LYS A 42 0.83 -2.87 -13.63
CA LYS A 42 1.44 -2.80 -12.29
C LYS A 42 1.23 -4.08 -11.48
N ASP A 43 0.01 -4.59 -11.48
CA ASP A 43 -0.36 -5.80 -10.72
C ASP A 43 0.39 -7.03 -11.27
N PHE A 44 0.55 -7.09 -12.60
CA PHE A 44 1.35 -8.14 -13.24
C PHE A 44 2.81 -8.10 -12.79
N ILE A 45 3.42 -6.92 -12.73
CA ILE A 45 4.81 -6.77 -12.30
C ILE A 45 4.98 -7.05 -10.80
N ALA A 46 4.06 -6.57 -9.96
CA ALA A 46 4.08 -6.84 -8.52
C ALA A 46 4.04 -8.35 -8.25
N ASN A 47 3.08 -9.05 -8.87
CA ASN A 47 2.93 -10.49 -8.72
C ASN A 47 4.14 -11.26 -9.28
N LYS A 48 4.74 -10.78 -10.37
CA LYS A 48 5.95 -11.40 -10.91
C LYS A 48 7.14 -11.25 -9.96
N ILE A 49 7.34 -10.05 -9.38
CA ILE A 49 8.39 -9.80 -8.39
C ILE A 49 8.19 -10.69 -7.16
N GLU A 50 6.96 -10.79 -6.65
CA GLU A 50 6.64 -11.63 -5.50
C GLU A 50 6.88 -13.12 -5.81
N LYS A 51 6.48 -13.58 -7.00
CA LYS A 51 6.74 -14.95 -7.45
C LYS A 51 8.23 -15.25 -7.59
N ASP A 52 9.01 -14.31 -8.11
CA ASP A 52 10.44 -14.50 -8.37
C ASP A 52 11.28 -14.43 -7.08
N ILE A 53 10.88 -13.64 -6.07
CA ILE A 53 11.59 -13.51 -4.78
C ILE A 53 11.07 -14.52 -3.74
N GLY A 54 9.79 -14.87 -3.80
CA GLY A 54 9.13 -15.84 -2.91
C GLY A 54 8.79 -15.27 -1.53
N GLU A 55 8.85 -16.14 -0.51
CA GLU A 55 8.37 -15.91 0.86
C GLU A 55 9.01 -14.71 1.60
N ARG A 56 10.06 -14.12 1.04
CA ARG A 56 10.72 -12.92 1.57
C ARG A 56 10.05 -11.61 1.12
N THR A 57 8.95 -11.70 0.40
CA THR A 57 8.21 -10.53 -0.11
C THR A 57 6.76 -10.54 0.32
N VAL A 58 6.19 -9.35 0.36
CA VAL A 58 4.78 -9.12 0.63
C VAL A 58 4.28 -7.99 -0.26
N ILE A 59 3.18 -8.22 -0.96
CA ILE A 59 2.48 -7.16 -1.69
C ILE A 59 1.54 -6.41 -0.73
N LEU A 60 1.70 -5.09 -0.66
CA LEU A 60 0.87 -4.21 0.14
C LEU A 60 0.07 -3.27 -0.77
N HIS A 61 -1.27 -3.39 -0.72
CA HIS A 61 -2.17 -2.54 -1.50
C HIS A 61 -2.68 -1.36 -0.66
N ILE A 62 -2.08 -0.17 -0.84
CA ILE A 62 -2.51 1.07 -0.15
C ILE A 62 -3.99 1.42 -0.43
N SER A 63 -4.53 0.96 -1.56
CA SER A 63 -5.93 1.16 -1.92
C SER A 63 -6.90 0.21 -1.21
N GLU A 64 -6.43 -0.87 -0.58
CA GLU A 64 -7.31 -1.82 0.13
C GLU A 64 -7.98 -1.18 1.36
N PRO A 65 -7.26 -0.51 2.30
CA PRO A 65 -7.91 0.19 3.41
C PRO A 65 -8.86 1.30 2.96
N LEU A 66 -8.53 2.00 1.86
CA LEU A 66 -9.41 3.00 1.26
C LEU A 66 -10.73 2.38 0.79
N LYS A 67 -10.68 1.26 0.06
CA LYS A 67 -11.88 0.56 -0.42
C LYS A 67 -12.72 0.03 0.74
N TYR A 68 -12.08 -0.51 1.77
CA TYR A 68 -12.77 -1.03 2.95
C TYR A 68 -13.57 0.05 3.67
N GLU A 69 -12.98 1.22 3.91
CA GLU A 69 -13.69 2.33 4.55
C GLU A 69 -14.77 2.92 3.65
N PHE A 70 -14.49 3.05 2.35
CA PHE A 70 -15.48 3.56 1.39
C PHE A 70 -16.69 2.62 1.28
N ALA A 71 -16.47 1.30 1.27
CA ALA A 71 -17.52 0.28 1.32
C ALA A 71 -18.44 0.47 2.54
N LYS A 72 -17.84 0.65 3.73
CA LYS A 72 -18.59 0.91 4.97
C LYS A 72 -19.41 2.19 4.91
N LEU A 73 -18.84 3.27 4.37
CA LEU A 73 -19.55 4.56 4.26
C LEU A 73 -20.73 4.51 3.31
N LYS A 74 -20.64 3.69 2.25
CA LYS A 74 -21.67 3.55 1.22
C LYS A 74 -22.62 2.37 1.46
N ASN A 75 -22.40 1.57 2.50
CA ASN A 75 -23.10 0.30 2.73
C ASN A 75 -23.07 -0.63 1.51
N ILE A 76 -21.90 -0.72 0.86
CA ILE A 76 -21.66 -1.61 -0.29
C ILE A 76 -20.77 -2.76 0.19
N GLU A 77 -20.91 -3.95 -0.39
CA GLU A 77 -20.01 -5.05 -0.09
C GLU A 77 -18.59 -4.77 -0.59
N LEU A 78 -17.58 -5.03 0.26
CA LEU A 78 -16.18 -4.82 -0.11
C LEU A 78 -15.79 -5.62 -1.36
N GLN A 79 -16.32 -6.84 -1.51
CA GLN A 79 -16.00 -7.72 -2.65
C GLN A 79 -16.31 -7.04 -3.98
N ASP A 80 -17.41 -6.30 -4.05
CA ASP A 80 -17.81 -5.57 -5.27
C ASP A 80 -16.77 -4.52 -5.67
N LEU A 81 -16.11 -3.87 -4.70
CA LEU A 81 -15.03 -2.89 -4.95
C LEU A 81 -13.66 -3.54 -5.23
N LEU A 82 -13.50 -4.82 -4.89
CA LEU A 82 -12.30 -5.60 -5.18
C LEU A 82 -12.34 -6.20 -6.59
N THR A 83 -13.53 -6.49 -7.14
CA THR A 83 -13.68 -7.06 -8.50
C THR A 83 -13.22 -6.12 -9.61
N CYS A 84 -13.07 -6.65 -10.84
CA CYS A 84 -12.63 -5.90 -12.03
C CYS A 84 -13.76 -5.28 -12.87
N GLY A 85 -15.01 -5.33 -12.42
CA GLY A 85 -16.19 -4.95 -13.21
C GLY A 85 -16.41 -3.45 -13.39
N GLU A 86 -17.38 -3.09 -14.22
CA GLU A 86 -17.81 -1.71 -14.48
C GLU A 86 -18.51 -1.08 -13.26
N TYR A 87 -19.17 -1.91 -12.45
CA TYR A 87 -19.86 -1.49 -11.22
C TYR A 87 -18.96 -0.66 -10.30
N LYS A 88 -17.73 -1.09 -10.05
CA LYS A 88 -16.77 -0.33 -9.24
C LYS A 88 -16.25 0.95 -9.88
N GLU A 89 -16.33 1.07 -11.21
CA GLU A 89 -15.83 2.25 -11.92
C GLU A 89 -16.76 3.44 -11.73
N GLN A 90 -18.05 3.19 -11.47
CA GLN A 90 -19.03 4.22 -11.10
C GLN A 90 -18.64 4.96 -9.82
N TYR A 91 -17.99 4.26 -8.88
CA TYR A 91 -17.56 4.82 -7.59
C TYR A 91 -16.12 5.32 -7.59
N ARG A 92 -15.37 5.20 -8.70
CA ARG A 92 -13.93 5.48 -8.71
C ARG A 92 -13.62 6.93 -8.39
N GLU A 93 -14.35 7.86 -8.99
CA GLU A 93 -14.13 9.30 -8.78
C GLU A 93 -14.45 9.70 -7.34
N GLU A 94 -15.59 9.25 -6.82
CA GLU A 94 -15.99 9.52 -5.44
C GLU A 94 -15.01 8.92 -4.42
N MET A 95 -14.57 7.68 -4.65
CA MET A 95 -13.57 7.02 -3.81
C MET A 95 -12.22 7.75 -3.83
N ILE A 96 -11.79 8.28 -4.99
CA ILE A 96 -10.58 9.10 -5.09
C ILE A 96 -10.77 10.39 -4.28
N SER A 97 -11.90 11.08 -4.45
CA SER A 97 -12.21 12.32 -3.73
C SER A 97 -12.21 12.11 -2.22
N TYR A 98 -12.88 11.05 -1.75
CA TYR A 98 -12.87 10.64 -0.34
C TYR A 98 -11.45 10.40 0.19
N GLY A 99 -10.63 9.63 -0.55
CA GLY A 99 -9.25 9.35 -0.16
C GLY A 99 -8.35 10.60 -0.15
N GLU A 100 -8.51 11.49 -1.12
CA GLU A 100 -7.80 12.77 -1.17
C GLU A 100 -8.19 13.69 -0.03
N ASN A 101 -9.48 13.74 0.32
CA ASN A 101 -9.97 14.52 1.46
C ASN A 101 -9.31 14.08 2.77
N ILE A 102 -9.21 12.77 3.04
CA ILE A 102 -8.52 12.24 4.22
C ILE A 102 -7.04 12.60 4.20
N ARG A 103 -6.35 12.39 3.06
CA ARG A 103 -4.92 12.68 2.94
C ARG A 103 -4.60 14.16 3.17
N LYS A 104 -5.46 15.06 2.70
CA LYS A 104 -5.27 16.51 2.81
C LYS A 104 -5.65 17.06 4.19
N ASN A 105 -6.77 16.60 4.74
CA ASN A 105 -7.38 17.23 5.91
C ASN A 105 -7.13 16.48 7.23
N GLN A 106 -6.63 15.25 7.19
CA GLN A 106 -6.39 14.44 8.39
C GLN A 106 -4.92 14.01 8.51
N ASP A 107 -4.51 13.01 7.73
CA ASP A 107 -3.13 12.50 7.76
C ASP A 107 -2.73 11.99 6.36
N PRO A 108 -1.68 12.55 5.74
CA PRO A 108 -1.21 12.09 4.44
C PRO A 108 -0.73 10.63 4.46
N HIS A 109 -0.37 10.09 5.64
CA HIS A 109 0.09 8.72 5.83
C HIS A 109 -1.01 7.75 6.27
N TYR A 110 -2.25 8.21 6.41
CA TYR A 110 -3.37 7.44 7.00
C TYR A 110 -3.50 6.03 6.41
N PHE A 111 -3.60 5.93 5.08
CA PHE A 111 -3.77 4.62 4.42
C PHE A 111 -2.51 3.77 4.47
N CYS A 112 -1.32 4.38 4.46
CA CYS A 112 -0.07 3.64 4.59
C CYS A 112 0.02 2.96 5.97
N LYS A 113 -0.31 3.69 7.04
CA LYS A 113 -0.35 3.18 8.41
C LYS A 113 -1.36 2.04 8.58
N LYS A 114 -2.49 2.08 7.86
CA LYS A 114 -3.49 1.01 7.88
C LYS A 114 -3.14 -0.21 7.03
N THR A 115 -2.21 -0.07 6.10
CA THR A 115 -1.79 -1.18 5.21
C THR A 115 -0.71 -2.03 5.86
N VAL A 116 0.19 -1.42 6.63
CA VAL A 116 1.23 -2.13 7.39
C VAL A 116 0.59 -2.76 8.63
N LYS A 117 0.67 -4.09 8.74
CA LYS A 117 0.23 -4.85 9.92
C LYS A 117 1.41 -5.17 10.82
#